data_AF-A0A965ST02-F1
#
_entry.id   AF-A0A965ST02-F1
#
_cell.length_a   1.000
_cell.length_b   1.000
_cell.length_c   1.000
_cell.angle_alpha   90.00
_cell.angle_beta   90.00
_cell.angle_gamma   90.00
#
_symmetry.space_group_name_H-M   'P 1'
#
loop_
_entity.id
_entity.type
_entity.pdbx_description
1 polymer ?
#
loop_
_entity_poly.entity_id
_entity_poly.type
_entity_poly.pdbx_seq_one_letter_code
_entity_poly.pdbx_strand_id
1 'polypeptide(L)'
;DYRIVGEVIGVEPIAIMMRKDDPSFKKAVDTSIIRMMKDGTLAKLWDKWFLQPIPPKNARVGLALSESTKQAWSNPNDRPAEDYQKK
;
A
#
# COMPACT_ATOMS: atom_id res chain seq x y z
N ASP A 1 -11.56 2.35 26.38
CA ASP A 1 -10.73 2.71 25.22
C ASP A 1 -9.71 1.61 24.93
N TYR A 2 -9.55 1.27 23.66
CA TYR A 2 -8.56 0.30 23.20
C TYR A 2 -7.45 1.02 22.43
N ARG A 3 -6.23 0.52 22.54
CA ARG A 3 -5.06 1.03 21.81
C ARG A 3 -4.24 -0.12 21.24
N ILE A 4 -3.68 0.07 20.04
CA ILE A 4 -2.65 -0.81 19.50
C ILE A 4 -1.37 -0.53 20.27
N VAL A 5 -0.74 -1.58 20.80
CA VAL A 5 0.43 -1.50 21.69
C VAL A 5 1.45 -2.57 21.32
N GLY A 6 2.65 -2.46 21.88
CA GLY A 6 3.77 -3.35 21.56
C GLY A 6 4.68 -2.76 20.50
N GLU A 7 5.83 -3.39 20.32
CA GLU A 7 6.81 -3.01 19.31
C GLU A 7 6.38 -3.48 17.91
N VAL A 8 6.79 -2.74 16.89
CA VAL A 8 6.60 -3.16 15.50
C VAL A 8 7.57 -4.31 15.21
N ILE A 9 7.02 -5.51 15.00
CA ILE A 9 7.80 -6.74 14.79
C ILE A 9 8.30 -6.92 13.35
N GLY A 10 7.79 -6.14 12.40
CA GLY A 10 8.15 -6.22 10.99
C GLY A 10 7.45 -5.18 10.14
N VAL A 11 8.00 -4.95 8.94
CA VAL A 11 7.37 -4.15 7.88
C VAL A 11 7.12 -5.08 6.71
N GLU A 12 5.84 -5.31 6.40
CA GLU A 12 5.42 -6.22 5.34
C GLU A 12 4.78 -5.41 4.21
N PRO A 13 5.49 -5.18 3.08
CA PRO A 13 4.92 -4.49 1.93
C PRO A 13 3.81 -5.35 1.29
N ILE A 14 2.64 -4.74 1.06
CA ILE A 14 1.52 -5.42 0.38
C ILE A 14 1.67 -5.22 -1.13
N ALA A 15 1.61 -6.32 -1.88
CA ALA A 15 1.70 -6.34 -3.33
C ALA A 15 0.56 -7.17 -3.96
N ILE A 16 0.36 -7.01 -5.27
CA ILE A 16 -0.56 -7.84 -6.06
C ILE A 16 0.19 -9.12 -6.46
N MET A 17 -0.32 -10.27 -6.03
CA MET A 17 0.25 -11.57 -6.40
C MET A 17 -0.12 -11.94 -7.84
N MET A 18 0.83 -12.51 -8.58
CA MET A 18 0.69 -12.85 -10.00
C MET A 18 1.38 -14.18 -10.29
N ARG A 19 1.08 -14.81 -11.44
CA ARG A 19 1.85 -15.98 -11.90
C ARG A 19 3.29 -15.57 -12.22
N LYS A 20 4.25 -16.41 -11.88
CA LYS A 20 5.69 -16.12 -12.00
C LYS A 20 6.14 -15.85 -13.43
N ASP A 21 5.68 -16.66 -14.39
CA ASP A 21 6.20 -16.67 -15.76
C ASP A 21 5.36 -15.82 -16.73
N ASP A 22 4.74 -14.73 -16.24
CA ASP A 22 3.93 -13.81 -17.04
C ASP A 22 4.43 -12.35 -16.95
N PRO A 23 5.61 -12.06 -17.53
CA PRO A 23 6.23 -10.73 -17.43
C PRO A 23 5.44 -9.65 -18.18
N SER A 24 4.73 -10.02 -19.24
CA SER A 24 3.88 -9.10 -20.01
C SER A 24 2.70 -8.63 -19.16
N PHE A 25 2.04 -9.54 -18.44
CA PHE A 25 0.95 -9.18 -17.54
C PHE A 25 1.47 -8.36 -16.35
N LYS A 26 2.60 -8.74 -15.75
CA LYS A 26 3.24 -7.94 -14.69
C LYS A 26 3.49 -6.50 -15.14
N LYS A 27 4.11 -6.32 -16.32
CA LYS A 27 4.37 -4.98 -16.87
C LYS A 27 3.09 -4.16 -17.06
N ALA A 28 2.01 -4.78 -17.53
CA ALA A 28 0.72 -4.11 -17.70
C ALA A 28 0.12 -3.64 -16.37
N VAL A 29 0.17 -4.49 -15.34
CA VAL A 29 -0.29 -4.16 -13.98
C VAL A 29 0.57 -3.06 -13.37
N ASP A 30 1.89 -3.19 -13.40
CA ASP A 30 2.83 -2.20 -12.86
C ASP A 30 2.62 -0.82 -13.53
N THR A 31 2.45 -0.79 -14.86
CA THR A 31 2.19 0.44 -15.61
C THR A 31 0.88 1.11 -15.16
N SER A 32 -0.16 0.32 -14.92
CA SER A 32 -1.45 0.83 -14.42
C SER A 32 -1.31 1.46 -13.04
N ILE A 33 -0.59 0.80 -12.13
CA ILE A 33 -0.35 1.29 -10.76
C ILE A 33 0.48 2.57 -10.80
N ILE A 34 1.55 2.63 -11.60
CA ILE A 34 2.38 3.83 -11.76
C ILE A 34 1.55 5.01 -12.30
N ARG A 35 0.65 4.76 -13.24
CA ARG A 35 -0.28 5.79 -13.70
C ARG A 35 -1.15 6.31 -12.55
N MET A 36 -1.72 5.40 -11.75
CA MET A 36 -2.56 5.74 -10.59
C MET A 36 -1.80 6.48 -9.47
N MET A 37 -0.49 6.26 -9.35
CA MET A 37 0.38 7.03 -8.47
C MET A 37 0.50 8.48 -8.98
N LYS A 38 0.76 8.64 -10.29
CA LYS A 38 1.00 9.95 -10.93
C LYS A 38 -0.26 10.83 -11.01
N ASP A 39 -1.41 10.24 -11.30
CA ASP A 39 -2.67 10.97 -11.45
C ASP A 39 -3.42 11.19 -10.11
N GLY A 40 -2.84 10.72 -9.00
CA GLY A 40 -3.39 10.86 -7.66
C GLY A 40 -4.53 9.89 -7.34
N THR A 41 -4.85 8.91 -8.19
CA THR A 41 -5.89 7.92 -7.94
C THR A 41 -5.62 7.11 -6.68
N LEU A 42 -4.36 6.69 -6.43
CA LEU A 42 -4.03 5.96 -5.20
C LEU A 42 -4.26 6.80 -3.94
N ALA A 43 -3.90 8.08 -3.96
CA ALA A 43 -4.14 8.97 -2.83
C ALA A 43 -5.63 9.15 -2.54
N LYS A 44 -6.46 9.30 -3.58
CA LYS A 44 -7.93 9.38 -3.45
C LYS A 44 -8.53 8.08 -2.90
N LEU A 45 -8.01 6.93 -3.33
CA LEU A 45 -8.45 5.63 -2.81
C LEU A 45 -8.06 5.47 -1.33
N TRP A 46 -6.85 5.89 -0.94
CA TRP A 46 -6.44 5.86 0.45
C TRP A 46 -7.33 6.75 1.33
N ASP A 47 -7.61 7.99 0.89
CA ASP A 47 -8.51 8.88 1.60
C ASP A 47 -9.89 8.23 1.81
N LYS A 48 -10.49 7.73 0.73
CA LYS A 48 -11.80 7.07 0.78
C LYS A 48 -11.83 5.89 1.76
N TRP A 49 -10.82 5.02 1.73
CA TRP A 49 -10.89 3.75 2.46
C TRP A 49 -10.33 3.81 3.88
N PHE A 50 -9.44 4.76 4.17
CA PHE A 50 -8.79 4.85 5.48
C PHE A 50 -9.14 6.11 6.26
N LEU A 51 -9.50 7.21 5.59
CA LEU A 51 -9.73 8.51 6.23
C LEU A 51 -11.20 8.94 6.23
N GLN A 52 -12.02 8.39 5.35
CA GLN A 52 -13.48 8.58 5.36
C GLN A 52 -14.20 7.45 6.09
N PRO A 53 -15.46 7.66 6.52
CA PRO A 53 -16.35 6.58 6.94
C PRO A 53 -16.59 5.57 5.80
N ILE A 54 -16.48 4.28 6.10
CA ILE A 54 -16.66 3.20 5.13
C ILE A 54 -17.75 2.21 5.55
N PRO A 55 -18.41 1.55 4.59
CA PRO A 55 -19.36 0.47 4.90
C PRO A 55 -18.65 -0.73 5.57
N PRO A 56 -19.41 -1.60 6.26
CA PRO A 56 -20.86 -1.56 6.44
C PRO A 56 -21.31 -0.74 7.66
N LYS A 57 -20.40 -0.41 8.59
CA LYS A 57 -20.75 0.26 9.86
C LYS A 57 -20.63 1.78 9.84
N ASN A 58 -20.30 2.36 8.68
CA ASN A 58 -20.02 3.79 8.52
C ASN A 58 -18.95 4.28 9.52
N ALA A 59 -17.93 3.44 9.75
CA ALA A 59 -16.84 3.72 10.67
C ALA A 59 -15.59 4.14 9.89
N ARG A 60 -14.78 5.01 10.47
CA ARG A 60 -13.49 5.44 9.90
C ARG A 60 -12.37 4.58 10.48
N VAL A 61 -11.46 4.08 9.62
CA VAL A 61 -10.26 3.36 10.06
C VAL A 61 -9.27 4.30 10.76
N GLY A 62 -9.08 5.51 10.20
CA GLY A 62 -8.26 6.56 10.80
C GLY A 62 -6.76 6.40 10.55
N LEU A 63 -6.37 5.64 9.53
CA LEU A 63 -4.97 5.36 9.22
C LEU A 63 -4.42 6.38 8.21
N ALA A 64 -3.64 7.34 8.70
CA ALA A 64 -2.89 8.25 7.84
C ALA A 64 -1.87 7.48 6.98
N LEU A 65 -1.58 8.01 5.79
CA LEU A 65 -0.60 7.43 4.88
C LEU A 65 0.79 7.45 5.56
N SER A 66 1.36 6.26 5.79
CA SER A 66 2.67 6.13 6.43
C SER A 66 3.79 6.66 5.54
N GLU A 67 4.93 6.97 6.16
CA GLU A 67 6.11 7.43 5.43
C GLU A 67 6.64 6.35 4.48
N SER A 68 6.59 5.07 4.88
CA SER A 68 6.96 3.95 4.01
C SER A 68 6.10 3.88 2.75
N THR A 69 4.79 4.08 2.86
CA THR A 69 3.88 4.05 1.70
C THR A 69 4.09 5.26 0.80
N LYS A 70 4.34 6.45 1.36
CA LYS A 70 4.72 7.64 0.56
C LYS A 70 5.98 7.37 -0.25
N GLN A 71 7.02 6.83 0.39
CA GLN A 71 8.28 6.49 -0.29
C GLN A 71 8.08 5.45 -1.38
N ALA A 72 7.25 4.43 -1.15
CA ALA A 72 6.93 3.42 -2.16
C ALA A 72 6.20 4.01 -3.38
N TRP A 73 5.33 5.00 -3.18
CA TRP A 73 4.63 5.67 -4.29
C TRP A 73 5.53 6.65 -5.04
N SER A 74 6.47 7.31 -4.36
CA SER A 74 7.46 8.18 -4.99
C SER A 74 8.55 7.40 -5.72
N ASN A 75 8.90 6.21 -5.24
CA ASN A 75 9.93 5.34 -5.79
C ASN A 75 9.40 3.90 -5.99
N PRO A 76 8.54 3.67 -7.02
CA PRO A 76 7.90 2.38 -7.24
C PRO A 76 8.93 1.27 -7.45
N ASN A 77 8.73 0.14 -6.78
CA ASN A 77 9.58 -1.05 -6.84
C ASN A 77 8.79 -2.29 -6.44
N ASP A 78 9.37 -3.47 -6.66
CA ASP A 78 8.84 -4.79 -6.29
C ASP A 78 9.84 -5.57 -5.42
N ARG A 79 10.57 -4.85 -4.55
CA ARG A 79 11.52 -5.47 -3.63
C ARG A 79 10.84 -6.49 -2.73
N PRO A 80 11.53 -7.61 -2.43
CA PRO A 80 10.99 -8.63 -1.54
C PRO A 80 10.84 -8.07 -0.10
N ALA A 81 9.97 -8.68 0.72
CA ALA A 81 9.69 -8.19 2.07
C ALA A 81 10.95 -8.18 2.97
N GLU A 82 11.87 -9.10 2.70
CA GLU A 82 13.18 -9.25 3.34
C GLU A 82 14.03 -7.97 3.24
N ASP A 83 13.88 -7.18 2.17
CA ASP A 83 14.59 -5.89 2.00
C ASP A 83 14.12 -4.81 3.01
N TYR A 84 12.97 -5.02 3.66
CA TYR A 84 12.36 -4.08 4.61
C TYR A 84 12.55 -4.50 6.07
N GLN A 85 13.07 -5.70 6.31
CA GLN A 85 13.45 -6.12 7.66
C GLN A 85 14.71 -5.34 8.05
N LYS A 86 14.58 -4.48 9.07
CA LYS A 86 15.68 -3.63 9.56
C LYS A 86 16.94 -4.45 9.86
N LYS A 87 18.09 -3.93 9.41
CA LYS A 87 19.31 -3.94 10.23
C LYS A 87 19.19 -2.92 11.34
#